data_AF-A0A6I3D1T3-F1
#
_entry.id   AF-A0A6I3D1T3-F1
#
_cell.length_a   1.000
_cell.length_b   1.000
_cell.length_c   1.000
_cell.angle_alpha   90.00
_cell.angle_beta   90.00
_cell.angle_gamma   90.00
#
_symmetry.space_group_name_H-M   'P 1'
#
loop_
_entity.id
_entity.type
_entity.pdbx_description
1 polymer ?
#
loop_
_entity_poly.entity_id
_entity_poly.type
_entity_poly.pdbx_seq_one_letter_code
_entity_poly.pdbx_strand_id
1 'polypeptide(L)'
;MTLETNRTDLSSTRFVADDHEELTSGQCRLRIDHFALTTNNITYGVFGDMLRYWDVFPAGESGWGRIPTWGFADVVESTSDELPIGERLFGFLPMSSETIITPGKVDERGVSDVAPHRVGLAGAYNRYQRCSTDPVYDAHREPQQMVLYPLFFTSFVIDDFLLDNEDFGATQAVVSSASSKTAIGF
;
A
#
# COMPACT_ATOMS: atom_id res chain seq x y z
N MET A 1 13.83 6.38 -8.99
CA MET A 1 13.18 7.66 -9.32
C MET A 1 11.84 7.69 -8.60
N THR A 2 11.51 8.81 -7.97
CA THR A 2 10.27 8.96 -7.20
C THR A 2 9.42 10.07 -7.80
N LEU A 3 8.11 9.82 -7.94
CA LEU A 3 7.12 10.83 -8.27
C LEU A 3 6.59 11.44 -6.97
N GLU A 4 7.02 12.65 -6.66
CA GLU A 4 6.51 13.42 -5.51
C GLU A 4 5.37 14.33 -5.94
N THR A 5 4.38 14.47 -5.06
CA THR A 5 3.20 15.32 -5.25
C THR A 5 3.20 16.43 -4.20
N ASN A 6 2.90 17.66 -4.61
CA ASN A 6 2.76 18.76 -3.68
C ASN A 6 1.52 18.53 -2.80
N ARG A 7 1.69 18.60 -1.47
CA ARG A 7 0.65 18.26 -0.50
C ARG A 7 -0.54 19.23 -0.50
N THR A 8 -0.36 20.46 -1.01
CA THR A 8 -1.42 21.47 -1.08
C THR A 8 -1.96 21.68 -2.50
N ASP A 9 -1.30 21.12 -3.52
CA ASP A 9 -1.73 21.15 -4.92
C ASP A 9 -1.37 19.84 -5.62
N LEU A 10 -2.31 18.89 -5.63
CA LEU A 10 -2.09 17.55 -6.19
C LEU A 10 -1.84 17.55 -7.71
N SER A 11 -2.10 18.66 -8.41
CA SER A 11 -1.78 18.80 -9.84
C SER A 11 -0.30 19.13 -10.07
N SER A 12 0.40 19.58 -9.02
CA SER A 12 1.82 19.89 -9.05
C SER A 12 2.63 18.67 -8.60
N THR A 13 3.30 18.05 -9.57
CA THR A 13 4.13 16.86 -9.36
C THR A 13 5.55 17.07 -9.87
N ARG A 14 6.51 16.38 -9.27
CA ARG A 14 7.90 16.36 -9.72
C ARG A 14 8.48 14.97 -9.68
N PHE A 15 9.44 14.72 -10.56
CA PHE A 15 10.31 13.56 -10.42
C PHE A 15 11.56 13.93 -9.66
N VAL A 16 11.90 13.11 -8.67
CA VAL A 16 13.13 13.20 -7.89
C VAL A 16 13.98 11.97 -8.20
N ALA A 17 15.27 12.19 -8.49
CA ALA A 17 16.22 11.10 -8.58
C ALA A 17 16.47 10.58 -7.16
N ASP A 18 16.38 9.27 -6.97
CA ASP A 18 16.71 8.66 -5.69
C ASP A 18 18.18 8.26 -5.74
N ASP A 19 18.95 8.66 -4.73
CA ASP A 19 20.28 8.10 -4.53
C ASP A 19 20.16 6.65 -4.06
N HIS A 20 21.12 5.81 -4.46
CA HIS A 20 21.17 4.44 -3.97
C HIS A 20 21.66 4.43 -2.51
N GLU A 21 20.72 4.26 -1.58
CA GLU A 21 21.01 4.13 -0.14
C GLU A 21 21.50 2.70 0.19
N GLU A 22 22.58 2.56 0.96
CA GLU A 22 23.02 1.22 1.40
C GLU A 22 22.03 0.62 2.41
N LEU A 23 21.71 -0.67 2.26
CA LEU A 23 20.86 -1.37 3.22
C LEU A 23 21.58 -1.53 4.57
N THR A 24 20.88 -1.22 5.65
CA THR A 24 21.30 -1.60 7.00
C THR A 24 20.83 -3.03 7.33
N SER A 25 21.30 -3.60 8.44
CA SER A 25 20.99 -4.98 8.83
C SER A 25 19.49 -5.25 8.94
N GLY A 26 19.02 -6.31 8.29
CA GLY A 26 17.63 -6.73 8.33
C GLY A 26 16.68 -5.93 7.44
N GLN A 27 17.18 -5.07 6.54
CA GLN A 27 16.38 -4.36 5.55
C GLN A 27 16.34 -5.09 4.20
N CYS A 28 15.32 -4.76 3.40
CA CYS A 28 15.19 -5.24 2.03
C CYS A 28 14.82 -4.09 1.09
N ARG A 29 15.38 -4.11 -0.11
CA ARG A 29 15.01 -3.22 -1.21
C ARG A 29 14.01 -3.91 -2.11
N LEU A 30 12.87 -3.27 -2.29
CA LEU A 30 11.84 -3.70 -3.23
C LEU A 30 11.96 -2.84 -4.48
N ARG A 31 12.12 -3.48 -5.64
CA ARG A 31 11.92 -2.82 -6.94
C ARG A 31 10.45 -2.92 -7.30
N ILE A 32 9.81 -1.78 -7.46
CA ILE A 32 8.40 -1.67 -7.79
C ILE A 32 8.24 -1.93 -9.29
N ASP A 33 7.49 -2.98 -9.63
CA ASP A 33 7.26 -3.38 -11.02
C ASP A 33 6.07 -2.59 -11.59
N HIS A 34 4.93 -2.66 -10.92
CA HIS A 34 3.75 -1.89 -11.29
C HIS A 34 2.79 -1.70 -10.12
N PHE A 35 1.99 -0.64 -10.19
CA PHE A 35 0.97 -0.30 -9.20
C PHE A 35 -0.29 0.27 -9.85
N ALA A 36 -1.41 0.23 -9.12
CA ALA A 36 -2.68 0.77 -9.58
C ALA A 36 -2.80 2.28 -9.29
N LEU A 37 -3.19 3.03 -10.32
CA LEU A 37 -3.70 4.39 -10.20
C LEU A 37 -5.23 4.38 -10.32
N THR A 38 -5.88 4.92 -9.29
CA THR A 38 -7.32 4.94 -9.10
C THR A 38 -7.74 6.24 -8.43
N THR A 39 -9.05 6.48 -8.32
CA THR A 39 -9.57 7.64 -7.56
C THR A 39 -9.14 7.62 -6.08
N ASN A 40 -8.86 6.45 -5.49
CA ASN A 40 -8.39 6.37 -4.10
C ASN A 40 -7.06 7.10 -3.90
N ASN A 41 -6.19 7.11 -4.90
CA ASN A 41 -4.90 7.81 -4.81
C ASN A 41 -5.09 9.33 -4.66
N ILE A 42 -6.15 9.89 -5.24
CA ILE A 42 -6.54 11.29 -5.02
C ILE A 42 -7.00 11.48 -3.57
N THR A 43 -7.84 10.57 -3.05
CA THR A 43 -8.29 10.60 -1.65
C THR A 43 -7.12 10.51 -0.67
N TYR A 44 -6.10 9.70 -0.96
CA TYR A 44 -4.88 9.61 -0.16
C TYR A 44 -4.11 10.94 -0.14
N GLY A 45 -4.06 11.66 -1.26
CA GLY A 45 -3.49 12.99 -1.32
C GLY A 45 -4.31 14.03 -0.55
N VAL A 46 -5.61 14.11 -0.82
CA VAL A 46 -6.51 15.12 -0.23
C VAL A 46 -6.61 14.98 1.30
N PHE A 47 -6.68 13.75 1.81
CA PHE A 47 -6.79 13.47 3.24
C PHE A 47 -5.46 13.03 3.86
N GLY A 48 -4.33 13.30 3.22
CA GLY A 48 -3.06 12.73 3.62
C GLY A 48 -2.59 13.14 5.01
N ASP A 49 -2.92 14.35 5.46
CA ASP A 49 -2.65 14.79 6.84
C ASP A 49 -3.63 14.21 7.84
N MET A 50 -4.93 14.30 7.53
CA MET A 50 -6.01 13.87 8.42
C MET A 50 -5.98 12.36 8.70
N LEU A 51 -5.67 11.57 7.66
CA LEU A 51 -5.62 10.11 7.73
C LEU A 51 -4.18 9.56 7.68
N ARG A 52 -3.18 10.44 7.79
CA ARG A 52 -1.76 10.10 7.86
C ARG A 52 -1.21 9.32 6.65
N TYR A 53 -1.80 9.46 5.46
CA TYR A 53 -1.27 8.82 4.25
C TYR A 53 0.10 9.37 3.83
N TRP A 54 0.43 10.62 4.19
CA TRP A 54 1.76 11.18 3.95
C TRP A 54 2.85 10.54 4.80
N ASP A 55 2.49 9.96 5.95
CA ASP A 55 3.41 9.28 6.85
C ASP A 55 3.78 7.88 6.34
N VAL A 56 2.94 7.29 5.47
CA VAL A 56 3.14 5.94 4.92
C VAL A 56 4.47 5.87 4.15
N PHE A 57 4.80 6.92 3.40
CA PHE A 57 6.04 7.05 2.64
C PHE A 57 6.51 8.51 2.66
N PRO A 58 7.32 8.91 3.64
CA PRO A 58 7.74 10.30 3.77
C PRO A 58 8.61 10.74 2.58
N ALA A 59 8.40 11.97 2.12
CA ALA A 59 9.28 12.64 1.17
C ALA A 59 10.46 13.30 1.89
N GLY A 60 11.57 13.53 1.17
CA GLY A 60 12.76 14.17 1.72
C GLY A 60 12.60 15.68 1.97
N GLU A 61 11.71 16.33 1.22
CA GLU A 61 11.47 17.78 1.30
C GLU A 61 10.09 18.09 1.88
N SER A 62 10.03 19.08 2.77
CA SER A 62 8.76 19.58 3.32
C SER A 62 7.83 20.10 2.23
N GLY A 63 6.53 19.89 2.39
CA GLY A 63 5.50 20.29 1.42
C GLY A 63 5.29 19.29 0.27
N TRP A 64 6.18 18.31 0.11
CA TRP A 64 6.04 17.20 -0.84
C TRP A 64 5.66 15.91 -0.14
N GLY A 65 5.07 14.98 -0.88
CA GLY A 65 4.68 13.67 -0.39
C GLY A 65 4.72 12.61 -1.48
N ARG A 66 4.77 11.35 -1.09
CA ARG A 66 4.75 10.19 -1.99
C ARG A 66 3.41 9.50 -1.80
N ILE A 67 2.52 9.61 -2.78
CA ILE A 67 1.19 8.99 -2.68
C ILE A 67 1.38 7.47 -2.62
N PRO A 68 0.78 6.78 -1.64
CA PRO A 68 0.83 5.34 -1.61
C PRO A 68 -0.13 4.72 -2.64
N THR A 69 0.19 3.52 -3.08
CA THR A 69 -0.48 2.78 -4.14
C THR A 69 -0.50 1.30 -3.79
N TRP A 70 -1.45 0.53 -4.32
CA TRP A 70 -1.39 -0.93 -4.24
C TRP A 70 -0.68 -1.47 -5.46
N GLY A 71 0.31 -2.33 -5.27
CA GLY A 71 1.13 -2.81 -6.36
C GLY A 71 1.95 -4.05 -6.05
N PHE A 72 2.73 -4.44 -7.06
CA PHE A 72 3.64 -5.57 -7.03
C PHE A 72 5.09 -5.09 -7.09
N ALA A 73 5.93 -5.71 -6.27
CA ALA A 73 7.36 -5.43 -6.23
C ALA A 73 8.16 -6.72 -6.01
N ASP A 74 9.39 -6.73 -6.52
CA ASP A 74 10.32 -7.84 -6.32
C ASP A 74 11.41 -7.42 -5.33
N VAL A 75 11.83 -8.33 -4.44
CA VAL A 75 13.02 -8.14 -3.61
C VAL A 75 14.26 -8.18 -4.51
N VAL A 76 14.99 -7.07 -4.63
CA VAL A 76 16.19 -6.97 -5.48
C VAL A 76 17.50 -6.91 -4.68
N GLU A 77 17.40 -6.59 -3.40
CA GLU A 77 18.53 -6.55 -2.46
C GLU A 77 17.99 -6.87 -1.06
N SER A 78 18.72 -7.65 -0.28
CA SER A 78 18.28 -8.05 1.07
C SER A 78 19.46 -8.28 1.99
N THR A 79 19.35 -7.78 3.22
CA THR A 79 20.20 -8.12 4.36
C THR A 79 19.42 -8.90 5.42
N SER A 80 18.25 -9.44 5.06
CA SER A 80 17.36 -10.21 5.91
C SER A 80 17.20 -11.64 5.39
N ASP A 81 17.38 -12.62 6.26
CA ASP A 81 17.17 -14.04 5.92
C ASP A 81 15.69 -14.37 5.68
N GLU A 82 14.77 -13.50 6.11
CA GLU A 82 13.31 -13.71 6.04
C GLU A 82 12.69 -13.37 4.67
N LEU A 83 13.37 -12.53 3.89
CA LEU A 83 12.94 -12.09 2.55
C LEU A 83 14.10 -12.27 1.57
N PRO A 84 14.20 -13.43 0.90
CA PRO A 84 15.23 -13.68 -0.08
C PRO A 84 15.05 -12.84 -1.35
N ILE A 85 16.15 -12.56 -2.04
CA ILE A 85 16.14 -11.89 -3.35
C ILE A 85 15.33 -12.72 -4.36
N GLY A 86 14.54 -12.05 -5.19
CA GLY A 86 13.65 -12.64 -6.20
C GLY A 86 12.24 -12.94 -5.70
N GLU A 87 11.95 -12.73 -4.42
CA GLU A 87 10.60 -12.88 -3.89
C GLU A 87 9.67 -11.77 -4.40
N ARG A 88 8.46 -12.14 -4.82
CA ARG A 88 7.46 -11.21 -5.34
C ARG A 88 6.38 -10.93 -4.30
N LEU A 89 6.15 -9.65 -4.04
CA LEU A 89 5.28 -9.17 -2.98
C LEU A 89 4.17 -8.29 -3.54
N PHE A 90 2.97 -8.46 -2.98
CA PHE A 90 1.83 -7.57 -3.19
C PHE A 90 1.59 -6.73 -1.93
N GLY A 91 1.43 -5.42 -2.07
CA GLY A 91 1.14 -4.57 -0.91
C GLY A 91 1.09 -3.08 -1.23
N PHE A 92 1.16 -2.26 -0.18
CA PHE A 92 1.17 -0.81 -0.29
C PHE A 92 2.58 -0.32 -0.62
N LEU A 93 2.73 0.47 -1.69
CA LEU A 93 4.00 0.92 -2.27
C LEU A 93 3.92 2.41 -2.62
N PRO A 94 5.03 3.16 -2.54
CA PRO A 94 5.06 4.55 -2.99
C PRO A 94 5.03 4.61 -4.53
N MET A 95 4.66 5.76 -5.09
CA MET A 95 4.91 6.06 -6.52
C MET A 95 6.42 6.29 -6.78
N SER A 96 7.21 5.24 -6.64
CA SER A 96 8.66 5.24 -6.80
C SER A 96 9.12 4.03 -7.63
N SER A 97 10.37 4.04 -8.09
CA SER A 97 11.01 2.87 -8.70
C SER A 97 11.37 1.81 -7.67
N GLU A 98 11.73 2.24 -6.45
CA GLU A 98 12.16 1.36 -5.38
C GLU A 98 11.69 1.87 -4.02
N THR A 99 11.64 0.98 -3.03
CA THR A 99 11.45 1.34 -1.63
C THR A 99 12.23 0.38 -0.73
N ILE A 100 12.71 0.88 0.41
CA ILE A 100 13.37 0.05 1.44
C ILE A 100 12.35 -0.22 2.53
N ILE A 101 12.21 -1.49 2.90
CA ILE A 101 11.37 -1.92 4.02
C ILE A 101 12.23 -2.53 5.12
N THR A 102 11.69 -2.54 6.34
CA THR A 102 12.27 -3.30 7.46
C THR A 102 11.32 -4.46 7.80
N PRO A 103 11.58 -5.68 7.30
CA PRO A 103 10.88 -6.89 7.70
C PRO A 103 10.80 -7.06 9.22
N GLY A 104 9.57 -7.17 9.73
CA GLY A 104 9.29 -7.44 11.15
C GLY A 104 8.56 -8.76 11.34
N LYS A 105 7.24 -8.72 11.52
CA LYS A 105 6.44 -9.94 11.67
C LYS A 105 6.39 -10.70 10.34
N VAL A 106 6.97 -11.89 10.31
CA VAL A 106 7.01 -12.78 9.15
C VAL A 106 6.23 -14.05 9.46
N ASP A 107 5.43 -14.51 8.50
CA ASP A 107 4.83 -15.85 8.49
C ASP A 107 4.73 -16.35 7.04
N GLU A 108 4.22 -17.55 6.82
CA GLU A 108 4.13 -18.15 5.49
C GLU A 108 3.44 -17.25 4.44
N ARG A 109 2.45 -16.43 4.84
CA ARG A 109 1.64 -15.63 3.92
C ARG A 109 2.25 -14.27 3.60
N GLY A 110 3.21 -13.80 4.39
CA GLY A 110 3.75 -12.46 4.16
C GLY A 110 4.66 -11.92 5.24
N VAL A 111 4.93 -10.63 5.11
CA VAL A 111 5.83 -9.85 5.96
C VAL A 111 5.21 -8.50 6.27
N SER A 112 5.39 -8.03 7.51
CA SER A 112 5.03 -6.66 7.88
C SER A 112 6.27 -5.76 7.87
N ASP A 113 6.15 -4.58 7.25
CA ASP A 113 7.14 -3.51 7.35
C ASP A 113 6.99 -2.77 8.67
N VAL A 114 8.05 -2.80 9.47
CA VAL A 114 8.15 -2.17 10.79
C VAL A 114 9.08 -0.97 10.78
N ALA A 115 9.37 -0.39 9.61
CA ALA A 115 10.12 0.84 9.51
C ALA A 115 9.51 1.93 10.42
N PRO A 116 10.31 2.83 11.03
CA PRO A 116 9.80 3.76 12.04
C PRO A 116 8.60 4.63 11.60
N HIS A 117 8.56 5.03 10.32
CA HIS A 117 7.47 5.83 9.76
C HIS A 117 6.15 5.05 9.61
N ARG A 118 6.18 3.71 9.71
CA ARG A 118 5.01 2.83 9.66
C ARG A 118 4.29 2.67 10.99
N VAL A 119 4.91 3.11 12.09
CA VAL A 119 4.38 2.92 13.44
C VAL A 119 3.08 3.69 13.65
N GLY A 120 2.07 2.99 14.17
CA GLY A 120 0.75 3.55 14.43
C GLY A 120 -0.12 3.74 13.18
N LEU A 121 0.30 3.22 12.02
CA LEU A 121 -0.55 3.08 10.83
C LEU A 121 -1.35 1.77 10.89
N ALA A 122 -2.46 1.70 10.15
CA ALA A 122 -3.27 0.49 10.09
C ALA A 122 -2.45 -0.69 9.57
N GLY A 123 -2.52 -1.84 10.26
CA GLY A 123 -1.67 -3.00 9.95
C GLY A 123 -1.81 -3.53 8.52
N ALA A 124 -2.98 -3.34 7.89
CA ALA A 124 -3.21 -3.69 6.48
C ALA A 124 -2.28 -2.93 5.53
N TYR A 125 -1.90 -1.69 5.82
CA TYR A 125 -1.00 -0.89 4.97
C TYR A 125 0.47 -1.25 5.13
N ASN A 126 0.82 -1.91 6.24
CA ASN A 126 2.18 -2.33 6.54
C ASN A 126 2.44 -3.78 6.10
N ARG A 127 1.43 -4.51 5.63
CA ARG A 127 1.55 -5.92 5.29
C ARG A 127 1.79 -6.11 3.79
N TYR A 128 2.85 -6.83 3.48
CA TYR A 128 3.12 -7.36 2.14
C TYR A 128 2.78 -8.85 2.11
N GLN A 129 2.00 -9.25 1.11
CA GLN A 129 1.62 -10.62 0.86
C GLN A 129 2.62 -11.27 -0.10
N ARG A 130 3.05 -12.50 0.23
CA ARG A 130 3.90 -13.30 -0.65
C ARG A 130 3.08 -13.90 -1.77
N CYS A 131 3.47 -13.64 -3.01
CA CYS A 131 2.81 -14.24 -4.17
C CYS A 131 3.07 -15.75 -4.26
N SER A 132 4.23 -16.20 -3.78
CA SER A 132 4.65 -17.62 -3.80
C SER A 132 3.78 -18.54 -2.94
N THR A 133 3.11 -18.00 -1.92
CA THR A 133 2.29 -18.76 -0.96
C THR A 133 0.81 -18.40 -1.01
N ASP A 134 0.43 -17.46 -1.88
CA ASP A 134 -0.96 -17.09 -2.12
C ASP A 134 -1.63 -18.10 -3.07
N PRO A 135 -2.59 -18.93 -2.60
CA PRO A 135 -3.23 -19.94 -3.44
C PRO A 135 -4.11 -19.35 -4.55
N VAL A 136 -4.46 -18.06 -4.47
CA VAL A 136 -5.27 -17.39 -5.50
C VAL A 136 -4.45 -16.45 -6.39
N TYR A 137 -3.14 -16.38 -6.19
CA TYR A 137 -2.26 -15.55 -7.01
C TYR A 137 -2.13 -16.11 -8.43
N ASP A 138 -2.24 -15.22 -9.40
CA ASP A 138 -2.04 -15.46 -10.82
C ASP A 138 -1.38 -14.22 -11.42
N ALA A 139 -0.17 -14.37 -11.95
CA ALA A 139 0.60 -13.27 -12.54
C ALA A 139 -0.16 -12.55 -13.66
N HIS A 140 -1.05 -13.24 -14.39
CA HIS A 140 -1.87 -12.62 -15.43
C HIS A 140 -3.03 -11.77 -14.89
N ARG A 141 -3.30 -11.87 -13.57
CA ARG A 141 -4.39 -11.17 -12.89
C ARG A 141 -3.92 -10.07 -11.95
N GLU A 142 -2.62 -9.78 -11.91
CA GLU A 142 -2.06 -8.71 -11.08
C GLU A 142 -2.75 -7.36 -11.32
N PRO A 143 -3.02 -6.92 -12.58
CA PRO A 143 -3.76 -5.68 -12.81
C PRO A 143 -5.13 -5.66 -12.11
N GLN A 144 -5.87 -6.77 -12.17
CA GLN A 144 -7.17 -6.92 -11.54
C GLN A 144 -7.04 -6.97 -10.01
N GLN A 145 -6.04 -7.68 -9.49
CA GLN A 145 -5.80 -7.78 -8.06
C GLN A 145 -5.49 -6.41 -7.45
N MET A 146 -4.60 -5.62 -8.05
CA MET A 146 -4.29 -4.27 -7.52
C MET A 146 -5.51 -3.35 -7.47
N VAL A 147 -6.39 -3.42 -8.47
CA VAL A 147 -7.54 -2.51 -8.58
C VAL A 147 -8.80 -3.01 -7.89
N LEU A 148 -8.88 -4.30 -7.51
CA LEU A 148 -10.08 -4.89 -6.89
C LEU A 148 -9.85 -5.39 -5.48
N TYR A 149 -8.74 -6.10 -5.22
CA TYR A 149 -8.54 -6.79 -3.94
C TYR A 149 -8.51 -5.84 -2.73
N PRO A 150 -7.82 -4.69 -2.76
CA PRO A 150 -7.87 -3.75 -1.63
C PRO A 150 -9.28 -3.24 -1.34
N LEU A 151 -10.12 -3.13 -2.36
CA LEU A 151 -11.48 -2.59 -2.28
C LEU A 151 -12.45 -3.66 -1.80
N PHE A 152 -12.25 -4.90 -2.23
CA PHE A 152 -12.90 -6.08 -1.67
C PHE A 152 -12.55 -6.22 -0.19
N PHE A 153 -11.28 -6.16 0.20
CA PHE A 153 -10.89 -6.18 1.62
C PHE A 153 -11.57 -5.05 2.41
N THR A 154 -11.59 -3.83 1.86
CA THR A 154 -12.24 -2.69 2.50
C THR A 154 -13.76 -2.91 2.65
N SER A 155 -14.42 -3.61 1.73
CA SER A 155 -15.86 -3.89 1.84
C SER A 155 -16.19 -4.73 3.09
N PHE A 156 -15.36 -5.74 3.40
CA PHE A 156 -15.51 -6.52 4.64
C PHE A 156 -15.33 -5.67 5.88
N VAL A 157 -14.34 -4.75 5.88
CA VAL A 157 -14.14 -3.84 7.02
C VAL A 157 -15.34 -2.91 7.22
N ILE A 158 -16.01 -2.49 6.13
CA ILE A 158 -17.24 -1.68 6.23
C ILE A 158 -18.41 -2.52 6.72
N ASP A 159 -18.55 -3.77 6.24
CA ASP A 159 -19.59 -4.70 6.69
C ASP A 159 -19.45 -4.98 8.20
N ASP A 160 -18.25 -5.34 8.65
CA ASP A 160 -17.93 -5.51 10.08
C ASP A 160 -18.25 -4.23 10.88
N PHE A 161 -17.91 -3.05 10.35
CA PHE A 161 -18.22 -1.78 11.01
C PHE A 161 -19.73 -1.52 11.14
N LEU A 162 -20.53 -1.87 10.13
CA LEU A 162 -21.99 -1.75 10.21
C LEU A 162 -22.56 -2.71 11.26
N LEU A 163 -22.12 -3.98 11.23
CA LEU A 163 -22.52 -5.01 12.18
C LEU A 163 -22.15 -4.63 13.63
N ASP A 164 -20.92 -4.18 13.86
CA ASP A 164 -20.43 -3.75 15.18
C ASP A 164 -21.22 -2.57 15.77
N ASN A 165 -21.91 -1.81 14.93
CA ASN A 165 -22.75 -0.67 15.32
C ASN A 165 -24.25 -0.96 15.21
N GLU A 166 -24.65 -2.24 15.17
CA GLU A 166 -26.05 -2.67 15.06
C GLU A 166 -26.79 -2.00 13.88
N ASP A 167 -26.10 -1.87 12.74
CA ASP A 167 -26.56 -1.17 11.54
C ASP A 167 -27.02 0.28 11.80
N PHE A 168 -26.59 0.88 12.91
CA PHE A 168 -27.09 2.16 13.42
C PHE A 168 -28.63 2.21 13.57
N GLY A 169 -29.27 1.06 13.79
CA GLY A 169 -30.71 0.89 13.86
C GLY A 169 -31.43 0.91 12.50
N ALA A 170 -30.68 0.85 11.38
CA ALA A 170 -31.26 0.75 10.05
C ALA A 170 -31.83 -0.65 9.79
N THR A 171 -32.89 -0.74 9.00
CA THR A 171 -33.45 -2.02 8.51
C THR A 171 -32.98 -2.36 7.10
N GLN A 172 -32.34 -1.41 6.42
CA GLN A 172 -31.80 -1.55 5.08
C GLN A 172 -30.66 -0.55 4.89
N ALA A 173 -29.50 -1.05 4.47
CA ALA A 173 -28.38 -0.24 3.99
C ALA A 173 -28.25 -0.36 2.47
N VAL A 174 -27.92 0.74 1.80
CA VAL A 174 -27.59 0.74 0.36
C VAL A 174 -26.17 1.25 0.22
N VAL A 175 -25.26 0.34 -0.16
CA VAL A 175 -23.87 0.66 -0.42
C VAL A 175 -23.66 0.84 -1.91
N SER A 176 -23.15 2.00 -2.32
CA SER A 176 -22.80 2.27 -3.71
C SER A 176 -21.38 2.83 -3.79
N SER A 177 -20.64 2.43 -4.82
CA SER A 177 -19.24 2.84 -4.96
C SER A 177 -18.81 2.76 -6.42
N ALA A 178 -19.17 3.80 -7.20
CA ALA A 178 -18.85 3.85 -8.62
C ALA A 178 -17.34 4.08 -8.86
N SER A 179 -16.68 4.91 -8.06
CA SER A 179 -15.27 5.28 -8.24
C SER A 179 -14.31 4.36 -7.47
N SER A 180 -14.60 4.09 -6.19
CA SER A 180 -13.74 3.31 -5.29
C SER A 180 -14.09 1.82 -5.24
N LYS A 181 -15.05 1.33 -6.04
CA LYS A 181 -15.49 -0.08 -6.19
C LYS A 181 -15.68 -0.86 -4.87
N THR A 182 -15.84 -0.18 -3.75
CA THR A 182 -15.89 -0.76 -2.40
C THR A 182 -17.21 -1.49 -2.16
N ALA A 183 -18.22 -1.25 -2.99
CA ALA A 183 -19.48 -1.99 -2.97
C ALA A 183 -19.35 -3.44 -3.48
N ILE A 184 -18.17 -3.85 -3.97
CA ILE A 184 -17.97 -5.16 -4.62
C ILE A 184 -18.25 -6.38 -3.73
N GLY A 185 -18.18 -6.23 -2.40
CA GLY A 185 -18.45 -7.32 -1.46
C GLY A 185 -19.79 -7.24 -0.72
N PHE A 186 -20.66 -6.29 -1.09
CA PHE A 186 -22.05 -6.20 -0.62
C PHE A 186 -22.99 -6.82 -1.68
#